data_AF-A0A2J6SQJ2-F1
#
_entry.id   AF-A0A2J6SQJ2-F1
#
_cell.length_a   1.000
_cell.length_b   1.000
_cell.length_c   1.000
_cell.angle_alpha   90.00
_cell.angle_beta   90.00
_cell.angle_gamma   90.00
#
_symmetry.space_group_name_H-M   'P 1'
#
loop_
_entity.id
_entity.type
_entity.pdbx_description
1 polymer ?
#
loop_
_entity_poly.entity_id
_entity_poly.type
_entity_poly.pdbx_seq_one_letter_code
_entity_poly.pdbx_strand_id
1 'polypeptide(L)'
;MAPNHIGYFDPEGVATTGKTVVYIDVFAFTHMLLYLAETQQDDIRTAFPLCLRGTALFWYSTELTPLERRLLSSVPVSGICTSLISRFKPPQRFNQKDALQIPKYNRSFKWFSRYKS
;
A
#
# COMPACT_ATOMS: atom_id res chain seq x y z
N MET A 1 -4.90 7.96 -18.32
CA MET A 1 -5.51 6.70 -17.86
C MET A 1 -6.83 6.90 -17.12
N ALA A 2 -7.89 6.17 -17.49
CA ALA A 2 -9.17 6.19 -16.77
C ALA A 2 -9.18 5.15 -15.63
N PRO A 3 -9.79 5.45 -14.46
CA PRO A 3 -9.81 4.55 -13.30
C PRO A 3 -10.48 3.20 -13.57
N ASN A 4 -11.33 3.11 -14.59
CA ASN A 4 -11.98 1.86 -14.99
C ASN A 4 -11.01 0.81 -15.58
N HIS A 5 -9.80 1.22 -16.03
CA HIS A 5 -8.76 0.30 -16.49
C HIS A 5 -7.87 -0.22 -15.35
N ILE A 6 -7.78 0.52 -14.24
CA ILE A 6 -6.99 0.16 -13.06
C ILE A 6 -7.85 -0.68 -12.11
N GLY A 7 -9.09 -0.26 -11.89
CA GLY A 7 -9.98 -0.71 -10.83
C GLY A 7 -9.94 0.22 -9.61
N TYR A 8 -10.89 0.03 -8.70
CA TYR A 8 -11.02 0.86 -7.50
C TYR A 8 -10.46 0.13 -6.27
N PHE A 9 -9.88 0.87 -5.33
CA PHE A 9 -9.42 0.34 -4.06
C PHE A 9 -10.34 0.79 -2.93
N ASP A 10 -10.97 -0.17 -2.26
CA ASP A 10 -11.79 0.03 -1.08
C ASP A 10 -11.53 -1.09 -0.07
N PRO A 11 -10.76 -0.84 1.00
CA PRO A 11 -10.41 -1.89 1.96
C PRO A 11 -11.61 -2.35 2.82
N GLU A 12 -12.70 -1.58 2.85
CA GLU A 12 -13.97 -1.96 3.49
C GLU A 12 -15.05 -2.34 2.47
N GLY A 13 -14.69 -2.30 1.17
CA GLY A 13 -15.61 -2.56 0.09
C GLY A 13 -16.18 -3.98 0.16
N VAL A 14 -17.49 -4.10 -0.03
CA VAL A 14 -18.11 -5.37 -0.35
C VAL A 14 -17.90 -5.58 -1.84
N ALA A 15 -17.20 -6.66 -2.24
CA ALA A 15 -16.89 -6.97 -3.64
C ALA A 15 -18.15 -6.81 -4.50
N THR A 16 -18.25 -5.69 -5.21
CA THR A 16 -19.52 -5.29 -5.82
C THR A 16 -19.62 -5.94 -7.18
N THR A 17 -20.68 -6.71 -7.39
CA THR A 17 -20.96 -7.44 -8.63
C THR A 17 -21.21 -6.45 -9.79
N GLY A 18 -20.30 -6.43 -10.78
CA GLY A 18 -20.41 -5.63 -12.01
C GLY A 18 -19.09 -5.59 -12.80
N LYS A 19 -19.09 -5.02 -14.02
CA LYS A 19 -17.92 -4.88 -14.93
C LYS A 19 -16.70 -4.12 -14.35
N THR A 20 -16.77 -3.68 -13.10
CA THR A 20 -15.80 -2.82 -12.45
C THR A 20 -15.04 -3.60 -11.39
N VAL A 21 -13.72 -3.67 -11.50
CA VAL A 21 -12.87 -4.36 -10.51
C VAL A 21 -12.73 -3.51 -9.25
N VAL A 22 -13.02 -4.09 -8.09
CA VAL A 22 -12.82 -3.49 -6.76
C VAL A 22 -11.85 -4.35 -5.98
N TYR A 23 -10.74 -3.76 -5.56
CA TYR A 23 -9.72 -4.38 -4.72
C TYR A 23 -10.00 -4.07 -3.25
N ILE A 24 -10.13 -5.12 -2.46
CA ILE A 24 -10.21 -5.06 -0.99
C ILE A 24 -8.81 -5.25 -0.39
N ASP A 25 -7.99 -6.07 -1.03
CA ASP A 25 -6.61 -6.31 -0.65
C ASP A 25 -5.66 -5.25 -1.24
N VAL A 26 -4.95 -4.54 -0.36
CA VAL A 26 -3.94 -3.54 -0.73
C VAL A 26 -2.79 -4.16 -1.53
N PHE A 27 -2.43 -5.42 -1.29
CA PHE A 27 -1.36 -6.08 -2.03
C PHE A 27 -1.77 -6.35 -3.48
N ALA A 28 -3.01 -6.82 -3.68
CA ALA A 28 -3.55 -7.02 -5.02
C ALA A 28 -3.64 -5.70 -5.82
N PHE A 29 -4.10 -4.63 -5.16
CA PHE A 29 -4.19 -3.31 -5.79
C PHE A 29 -2.80 -2.75 -6.14
N THR A 30 -1.84 -2.81 -5.23
CA THR A 30 -0.49 -2.29 -5.46
C THR A 30 0.30 -3.09 -6.48
N HIS A 31 0.11 -4.41 -6.53
CA HIS A 31 0.65 -5.24 -7.61
C HIS A 31 0.11 -4.80 -8.97
N MET A 32 -1.19 -4.53 -9.09
CA MET A 32 -1.78 -4.00 -10.33
C MET A 32 -1.21 -2.63 -10.71
N LEU A 33 -1.04 -1.72 -9.74
CA LEU A 33 -0.43 -0.41 -10.00
C LEU A 33 1.01 -0.53 -10.53
N LEU A 34 1.81 -1.44 -9.97
CA LEU A 34 3.18 -1.69 -10.44
C LEU A 34 3.19 -2.31 -11.84
N TYR A 35 2.36 -3.33 -12.06
CA TYR A 35 2.23 -3.96 -13.37
C TYR A 35 1.86 -2.96 -14.47
N LEU A 36 0.91 -2.07 -14.18
CA LEU A 36 0.51 -1.03 -15.14
C LEU A 36 1.62 0.01 -15.33
N ALA A 37 2.40 0.32 -14.29
CA ALA A 37 3.52 1.26 -14.39
C ALA A 37 4.67 0.72 -15.24
N GLU A 38 4.85 -0.60 -15.26
CA GLU A 38 5.85 -1.27 -16.08
C GLU A 38 5.37 -1.46 -17.53
N THR A 39 4.07 -1.66 -17.73
CA THR A 39 3.50 -2.02 -19.05
C THR A 39 2.92 -0.83 -19.83
N GLN A 40 2.58 0.27 -19.16
CA GLN A 40 1.96 1.44 -19.79
C GLN A 40 2.80 2.70 -19.54
N GLN A 41 2.88 3.58 -20.54
CA GLN A 41 3.54 4.89 -20.44
C GLN A 41 2.65 5.97 -19.76
N ASP A 42 1.43 5.60 -19.38
CA ASP A 42 0.45 6.52 -18.83
C ASP A 42 0.78 6.92 -17.39
N ASP A 43 0.50 8.17 -17.03
CA ASP A 43 0.84 8.69 -15.71
C ASP A 43 -0.14 8.19 -14.63
N ILE A 44 0.11 6.98 -14.14
CA ILE A 44 -0.62 6.33 -13.04
C ILE A 44 -0.66 7.20 -11.78
N ARG A 45 0.33 8.08 -11.56
CA ARG A 45 0.37 8.97 -10.39
C ARG A 45 -0.79 9.97 -10.39
N THR A 46 -1.28 10.35 -11.58
CA THR A 46 -2.45 11.23 -11.71
C THR A 46 -3.77 10.46 -11.57
N ALA A 47 -3.77 9.17 -11.92
CA ALA A 47 -4.96 8.34 -11.92
C ALA A 47 -5.22 7.66 -10.58
N PHE A 48 -4.19 7.33 -9.79
CA PHE A 48 -4.36 6.59 -8.54
C PHE A 48 -5.31 7.27 -7.54
N PRO A 49 -5.32 8.60 -7.33
CA PRO A 49 -6.22 9.22 -6.37
C PRO A 49 -7.70 9.02 -6.76
N LEU A 50 -7.98 8.94 -8.06
CA LEU A 50 -9.30 8.71 -8.61
C LEU A 50 -9.77 7.26 -8.41
N CYS A 51 -8.83 6.34 -8.19
CA CYS A 51 -9.09 4.92 -7.94
C CYS A 51 -9.42 4.63 -6.47
N LEU A 52 -9.17 5.57 -5.55
CA LEU A 52 -9.45 5.37 -4.12
C LEU A 52 -10.95 5.52 -3.83
N ARG A 53 -11.48 4.67 -2.95
CA ARG A 53 -12.87 4.69 -2.45
C ARG A 53 -12.89 4.47 -0.94
N GLY A 54 -14.05 4.71 -0.34
CA GLY A 54 -14.28 4.47 1.09
C GLY A 54 -13.22 5.10 2.00
N THR A 55 -12.70 4.31 2.93
CA THR A 55 -11.67 4.74 3.88
C THR A 55 -10.32 5.04 3.23
N ALA A 56 -10.02 4.46 2.07
CA ALA A 56 -8.82 4.81 1.32
C ALA A 56 -8.89 6.22 0.72
N LEU A 57 -10.06 6.62 0.20
CA LEU A 57 -10.28 7.99 -0.27
C LEU A 57 -10.28 8.98 0.89
N PHE A 58 -10.90 8.61 2.02
CA PHE A 58 -10.89 9.42 3.23
C PHE A 58 -9.45 9.71 3.66
N TRP A 59 -8.63 8.67 3.88
CA TRP A 59 -7.22 8.81 4.23
C TRP A 59 -6.46 9.76 3.29
N TYR A 60 -6.61 9.60 1.97
CA TYR A 60 -5.91 10.44 1.02
C TYR A 60 -6.36 11.90 1.04
N SER A 61 -7.66 12.16 1.24
CA SER A 61 -8.24 13.50 1.13
C SER A 61 -8.25 14.30 2.43
N THR A 62 -8.42 13.61 3.57
CA THR A 62 -8.61 14.24 4.89
C THR A 62 -7.43 14.05 5.84
N GLU A 63 -6.76 12.91 5.80
CA GLU A 63 -5.64 12.63 6.73
C GLU A 63 -4.30 13.11 6.20
N LEU A 64 -4.07 13.01 4.89
CA LEU A 64 -2.86 13.55 4.29
C LEU A 64 -2.91 15.08 4.22
N THR A 65 -1.88 15.71 4.78
CA THR A 65 -1.64 17.13 4.61
C THR A 65 -1.45 17.49 3.12
N PRO A 66 -1.69 18.76 2.72
CA PRO A 66 -1.43 19.19 1.35
C PRO A 66 0.02 18.92 0.90
N LEU A 67 0.98 18.98 1.83
CA LEU A 67 2.38 18.68 1.57
C LEU A 67 2.61 17.19 1.32
N GLU A 68 2.07 16.31 2.17
CA GLU A 68 2.18 14.86 1.99
C GLU A 68 1.53 14.40 0.70
N ARG A 69 0.38 14.97 0.31
CA ARG A 69 -0.24 14.68 -0.99
C ARG A 69 0.67 15.07 -2.16
N ARG A 70 1.27 16.26 -2.12
CA ARG A 70 2.20 16.71 -3.15
C ARG A 70 3.43 15.81 -3.24
N LEU A 71 3.97 15.38 -2.11
CA LEU A 71 5.06 14.41 -2.06
C LEU A 71 4.62 13.06 -2.64
N LEU A 72 3.43 12.58 -2.28
CA LEU A 72 2.92 11.30 -2.77
C LEU A 72 2.66 11.33 -4.28
N SER A 73 2.30 12.48 -4.85
CA SER A 73 2.16 12.67 -6.30
C SER A 73 3.50 12.81 -7.03
N SER A 74 4.59 13.17 -6.34
CA SER A 74 5.91 13.37 -6.96
C SER A 74 6.81 12.13 -6.90
N VAL A 75 6.55 11.20 -5.97
CA VAL A 75 7.30 9.94 -5.86
C VAL A 75 6.99 8.96 -7.00
N PRO A 76 7.89 8.00 -7.29
CA PRO A 76 7.61 6.88 -8.16
C PRO A 76 6.42 6.03 -7.65
N VAL A 77 5.80 5.24 -8.55
CA VAL A 77 4.67 4.35 -8.22
C VAL A 77 5.01 3.37 -7.10
N SER A 78 6.27 2.90 -7.01
CA SER A 78 6.74 2.07 -5.90
C SER A 78 6.65 2.77 -4.53
N GLY A 79 6.88 4.09 -4.49
CA GLY A 79 6.69 4.91 -3.29
C GLY A 79 5.23 5.01 -2.89
N ILE A 80 4.33 5.19 -3.87
CA ILE A 80 2.88 5.19 -3.65
C ILE A 80 2.44 3.84 -3.06
N CYS A 81 2.92 2.73 -3.63
CA CYS A 81 2.61 1.39 -3.17
C CYS A 81 3.07 1.15 -1.73
N THR A 82 4.29 1.61 -1.39
CA THR A 82 4.83 1.50 -0.03
C THR A 82 3.95 2.23 0.99
N SER A 83 3.49 3.44 0.66
CA SER A 83 2.59 4.22 1.52
C SER A 83 1.23 3.53 1.71
N LEU A 84 0.64 3.02 0.63
CA LEU A 84 -0.62 2.28 0.68
C LEU A 84 -0.50 1.02 1.54
N ILE A 85 0.53 0.20 1.32
CA ILE A 85 0.77 -1.01 2.11
C ILE A 85 1.03 -0.64 3.57
N SER A 86 1.84 0.38 3.85
CA SER A 86 2.10 0.80 5.23
C SER A 86 0.82 1.19 5.97
N ARG A 87 -0.14 1.79 5.27
CA ARG A 87 -1.40 2.26 5.85
C ARG A 87 -2.46 1.16 5.96
N PHE A 88 -2.65 0.37 4.90
CA PHE A 88 -3.77 -0.57 4.77
C PHE A 88 -3.36 -2.04 4.87
N LYS A 89 -2.07 -2.35 5.13
CA LYS A 89 -1.69 -3.74 5.42
C LYS A 89 -2.56 -4.26 6.56
N PRO A 90 -3.18 -5.43 6.42
CA PRO A 90 -3.88 -6.03 7.53
C PRO A 90 -2.90 -6.19 8.69
N PRO A 91 -3.32 -5.92 9.94
CA PRO A 91 -2.49 -6.23 11.08
C PRO A 91 -2.12 -7.71 10.97
N GLN A 92 -0.83 -8.01 10.96
CA GLN A 92 -0.36 -9.39 11.10
C GLN A 92 -1.00 -9.88 12.39
N ARG A 93 -2.06 -10.68 12.27
CA ARG A 93 -2.52 -11.50 13.38
C ARG A 93 -1.34 -12.41 13.64
N PHE A 94 -0.46 -12.02 14.57
CA PHE A 94 0.39 -12.96 15.25
C PHE A 94 -0.57 -14.02 15.75
N ASN A 95 -0.58 -15.18 15.09
CA ASN A 95 -1.34 -16.31 15.54
C ASN A 95 -0.87 -16.55 16.96
N GLN A 96 -1.71 -16.26 17.94
CA GLN A 96 -1.43 -16.49 19.35
C GLN A 96 -1.18 -17.99 19.65
N LYS A 97 -1.38 -18.85 18.64
CA LYS A 97 -1.09 -20.28 18.63
C LYS A 97 0.41 -20.60 18.44
N ASP A 98 1.20 -19.68 17.87
CA ASP A 98 2.65 -19.85 17.70
C ASP A 98 3.46 -19.25 18.86
N ALA A 99 2.79 -18.61 19.83
CA ALA A 99 3.43 -18.01 21.01
C ALA A 99 3.81 -19.01 22.11
N LEU A 100 3.60 -20.32 21.90
CA LEU A 100 4.06 -21.38 22.80
C LEU A 100 5.06 -22.32 22.11
N GLN A 101 6.06 -21.74 21.44
CA GLN A 101 7.34 -22.43 21.19
C GLN A 101 8.44 -21.40 20.96
N ILE A 102 8.77 -20.65 22.02
CA ILE A 102 10.08 -19.99 22.10
C ILE A 102 11.03 -21.02 22.73
N PRO A 103 11.87 -21.75 21.97
CA PRO A 103 13.06 -22.30 22.59
C PRO A 103 13.90 -21.11 23.05
N LYS A 104 14.14 -21.04 24.37
CA LYS A 104 15.10 -20.12 24.97
C LYS A 104 16.45 -20.33 24.28
N TYR A 105 16.76 -19.54 23.26
CA TYR A 105 18.11 -19.45 22.74
C TYR A 105 18.55 -17.99 22.68
N ASN A 106 19.18 -17.63 23.80
CA ASN A 106 20.12 -16.55 23.99
C ASN A 106 21.20 -16.59 22.91
N ARG A 107 21.41 -15.48 22.17
CA ARG A 107 22.75 -15.04 21.71
C ARG A 107 22.69 -13.68 21.02
N SER A 108 23.23 -12.70 21.74
CA SER A 108 24.13 -11.65 21.27
C SER A 108 23.76 -10.87 20.01
N PHE A 109 23.14 -9.72 20.28
CA PHE A 109 23.37 -8.49 19.53
C PHE A 109 24.86 -8.25 19.28
N LYS A 110 25.25 -8.04 18.02
CA LYS A 110 26.27 -7.07 17.57
C LYS A 110 26.36 -7.07 16.05
N TRP A 111 26.93 -5.97 15.53
CA TRP A 111 27.25 -5.63 14.13
C TRP A 111 26.16 -4.77 13.44
N PHE A 112 26.37 -3.51 13.06
CA PHE A 112 27.54 -2.62 13.05
C PHE A 112 27.03 -1.17 13.12
N SER A 113 27.59 -0.35 14.03
CA SER A 113 27.58 1.11 13.87
C SER A 113 29.01 1.59 13.69
N ARG A 114 29.30 1.97 12.44
CA ARG A 114 29.86 3.25 11.98
C ARG A 114 31.08 3.90 12.69
N TYR A 115 32.03 4.23 11.82
CA TYR A 115 32.88 5.44 11.74
C TYR A 115 34.18 5.57 12.56
N LYS A 116 35.28 5.66 11.76
CA LYS A 116 36.45 6.55 11.83
C LYS A 116 36.68 7.37 13.11
N SER A 117 37.89 7.28 13.68
CA SER A 117 39.01 8.20 13.40
C SER A 117 40.32 7.57 13.82
#